data_AF-A0A2V4VU54-F1
#
_entry.id   AF-A0A2V4VU54-F1
#
_cell.length_a   1.000
_cell.length_b   1.000
_cell.length_c   1.000
_cell.angle_alpha   90.00
_cell.angle_beta   90.00
_cell.angle_gamma   90.00
#
_symmetry.space_group_name_H-M   'P 1'
#
loop_
_entity.id
_entity.type
_entity.pdbx_description
1 polymer ?
#
loop_
_entity_poly.entity_id
_entity_poly.type
_entity_poly.pdbx_seq_one_letter_code
_entity_poly.pdbx_strand_id
1 'polypeptide(L)'
;MARSNKKVVPESRQMLDQMKYEIAAEFGLNVGYGGRGSLAGADTEFGGELGEISDHSYGQYKGWGHLTSRENGSIGGEITKRLIRQAEQQHL
;
A
#
# COMPACT_ATOMS: atom_id res chain seq x y z
N MET A 1 -5.23 -8.18 27.74
CA MET A 1 -4.31 -7.03 27.51
C MET A 1 -4.39 -6.65 26.03
N ALA A 2 -5.04 -5.54 25.69
CA ALA A 2 -5.09 -5.05 24.30
C ALA A 2 -3.82 -4.25 24.01
N ARG A 3 -2.91 -4.81 23.21
CA ARG A 3 -1.73 -4.12 22.70
C ARG A 3 -2.18 -2.87 21.91
N SER A 4 -1.92 -1.68 22.43
CA SER A 4 -2.16 -0.46 21.67
C SER A 4 -1.14 -0.39 20.54
N ASN A 5 -1.60 -0.28 19.30
CA ASN A 5 -0.76 -0.13 18.11
C ASN A 5 -0.18 1.31 18.05
N LYS A 6 0.59 1.69 19.07
CA LYS A 6 1.14 3.04 19.22
C LYS A 6 2.26 3.20 18.19
N LYS A 7 2.10 4.19 17.30
CA LYS A 7 3.14 4.58 16.34
C LYS A 7 4.38 4.98 17.12
N VAL A 8 5.53 4.41 16.75
CA VAL A 8 6.83 4.67 17.41
C VAL A 8 7.17 6.16 17.35
N VAL A 9 6.93 6.77 16.19
CA VAL A 9 7.07 8.22 15.98
C VAL A 9 5.77 8.72 15.34
N PRO A 10 4.90 9.42 16.08
CA PRO A 10 3.63 9.90 15.54
C PRO A 10 3.79 10.93 14.42
N GLU A 11 4.82 11.76 14.50
CA GLU A 11 5.09 12.85 13.55
C GLU A 11 5.55 12.36 12.17
N SER A 12 6.18 11.18 12.11
CA SER A 12 6.66 10.61 10.84
C SER A 12 5.53 10.22 9.90
N ARG A 13 4.28 10.17 10.37
CA ARG A 13 3.11 9.78 9.56
C ARG A 13 3.02 10.57 8.25
N GLN A 14 3.21 11.89 8.29
CA GLN A 14 3.08 12.73 7.09
C GLN A 14 4.14 12.38 6.04
N MET A 15 5.39 12.25 6.48
CA MET A 15 6.52 11.85 5.63
C MET A 15 6.33 10.43 5.06
N LEU A 16 5.86 9.49 5.88
CA LEU A 16 5.62 8.11 5.46
C LEU A 16 4.45 8.02 4.47
N ASP A 17 3.39 8.81 4.67
CA ASP A 17 2.29 8.88 3.72
C ASP A 17 2.75 9.46 2.37
N GLN A 18 3.61 10.50 2.38
CA GLN A 18 4.22 11.06 1.18
C GLN A 18 5.07 10.00 0.44
N MET A 19 6.02 9.37 1.12
CA MET A 19 6.86 8.31 0.53
C MET A 19 6.02 7.16 -0.02
N LYS A 20 4.96 6.78 0.68
CA LYS A 20 4.06 5.71 0.24
C LYS A 20 3.39 6.04 -1.10
N TYR A 21 2.92 7.27 -1.30
CA TYR A 21 2.35 7.69 -2.58
C TYR A 21 3.42 7.83 -3.68
N GLU A 22 4.59 8.35 -3.34
CA GLU A 22 5.72 8.47 -4.28
C GLU A 22 6.16 7.09 -4.79
N ILE A 23 6.42 6.15 -3.89
CA ILE A 23 6.84 4.79 -4.26
C ILE A 23 5.76 4.09 -5.06
N ALA A 24 4.49 4.25 -4.67
CA ALA A 24 3.40 3.65 -5.43
C ALA A 24 3.30 4.23 -6.85
N ALA A 25 3.51 5.54 -7.02
CA ALA A 25 3.60 6.17 -8.33
C ALA A 25 4.82 5.67 -9.14
N GLU A 26 5.99 5.50 -8.50
CA GLU A 26 7.17 4.92 -9.13
C GLU A 26 6.96 3.48 -9.59
N PHE A 27 6.18 2.69 -8.83
CA PHE A 27 5.83 1.31 -9.18
C PHE A 27 4.68 1.23 -10.19
N GLY A 28 4.15 2.37 -10.65
CA GLY A 28 3.02 2.43 -11.59
C GLY A 28 1.70 1.93 -10.99
N LEU A 29 1.60 1.87 -9.65
CA LEU A 29 0.42 1.38 -8.96
C LEU A 29 -0.64 2.47 -8.95
N ASN A 30 -1.83 2.15 -9.45
CA ASN A 30 -2.93 3.09 -9.53
C ASN A 30 -3.65 3.22 -8.18
N VAL A 31 -3.00 3.85 -7.21
CA VAL A 31 -3.59 4.16 -5.90
C VAL A 31 -4.57 5.31 -6.04
N GLY A 32 -5.79 4.96 -6.45
CA GLY A 32 -6.85 5.91 -6.76
C GLY A 32 -7.12 6.90 -5.63
N TYR A 33 -6.71 8.15 -5.82
CA TYR A 33 -7.40 9.29 -5.22
C TYR A 33 -8.77 9.41 -5.92
N GLY A 34 -9.77 8.72 -5.39
CA GLY A 34 -11.19 8.98 -5.64
C GLY A 34 -11.64 9.14 -7.10
N GLY A 35 -11.87 8.01 -7.77
CA GLY A 35 -13.01 7.84 -8.68
C GLY A 35 -12.85 8.28 -10.14
N ARG A 36 -12.56 7.31 -11.02
CA ARG A 36 -13.39 7.00 -12.20
C ARG A 36 -12.99 5.66 -12.81
N GLY A 37 -13.85 4.67 -12.61
CA GLY A 37 -14.17 3.58 -13.54
C GLY A 37 -13.05 2.82 -14.28
N SER A 38 -13.05 1.51 -14.00
CA SER A 38 -13.08 0.44 -15.00
C SER A 38 -11.76 -0.02 -15.65
N LEU A 39 -11.56 -1.34 -15.56
CA LEU A 39 -10.79 -2.20 -16.48
C LEU A 39 -9.30 -2.45 -16.23
N ALA A 40 -8.89 -2.76 -14.99
CA ALA A 40 -7.63 -3.50 -14.78
C ALA A 40 -7.94 -4.76 -13.97
N GLY A 41 -8.62 -5.69 -14.62
CA GLY A 41 -8.88 -7.04 -14.13
C GLY A 41 -8.29 -8.07 -15.08
N ALA A 42 -7.00 -7.97 -15.41
CA ALA A 42 -6.35 -8.91 -16.34
C ALA A 42 -5.04 -9.52 -15.82
N ASP A 43 -4.53 -9.09 -14.67
CA ASP A 43 -3.20 -9.46 -14.18
C ASP A 43 -3.23 -10.20 -12.82
N THR A 44 -4.42 -10.48 -12.26
CA THR A 44 -4.59 -11.32 -11.05
C THR A 44 -4.90 -12.79 -11.40
N GLU A 45 -4.21 -13.36 -12.40
CA GLU A 45 -4.42 -14.75 -12.85
C GLU A 45 -3.93 -15.83 -11.86
N PHE A 46 -3.32 -15.45 -10.73
CA PHE A 46 -2.95 -16.41 -9.67
C PHE A 46 -3.98 -16.51 -8.53
N GLY A 47 -4.89 -15.53 -8.42
CA GLY A 47 -5.87 -15.48 -7.32
C GLY A 47 -7.30 -15.87 -7.72
N GLY A 48 -7.57 -16.03 -9.02
CA GLY A 48 -8.93 -16.18 -9.55
C GLY A 48 -9.51 -17.60 -9.57
N GLU A 49 -8.70 -18.66 -9.42
CA GLU A 49 -9.21 -20.04 -9.63
C GLU A 49 -9.84 -20.72 -8.40
N LEU A 50 -9.88 -20.07 -7.23
CA LEU A 50 -10.54 -20.66 -6.06
C LEU A 50 -11.57 -19.72 -5.44
N GLY A 51 -12.78 -19.79 -5.99
CA GLY A 51 -13.98 -19.27 -5.35
C GLY A 51 -14.39 -17.89 -5.85
N GLU A 52 -14.96 -17.88 -7.06
CA GLU A 52 -15.92 -16.87 -7.49
C GLU A 52 -17.12 -16.90 -6.52
N ILE A 53 -17.02 -16.19 -5.40
CA ILE A 53 -18.18 -15.76 -4.61
C ILE A 53 -18.40 -14.29 -4.94
N SER A 54 -19.20 -14.11 -5.97
CA SER A 54 -19.91 -12.88 -6.25
C SER A 54 -20.91 -12.63 -5.12
N ASP A 55 -20.55 -11.79 -4.15
CA ASP A 55 -21.54 -10.94 -3.49
C ASP A 55 -20.94 -9.58 -3.14
N HIS A 56 -21.61 -8.55 -3.62
CA HIS A 56 -21.21 -7.17 -3.54
C HIS A 56 -21.56 -6.60 -2.16
N SER A 57 -20.74 -5.64 -1.71
CA SER A 57 -21.04 -4.69 -0.63
C SER A 57 -20.48 -5.04 0.75
N TYR A 58 -19.17 -4.88 0.94
CA TYR A 58 -18.63 -4.31 2.20
C TYR A 58 -17.39 -3.45 1.91
N GLY A 59 -17.54 -2.15 2.17
CA GLY A 59 -16.43 -1.24 2.44
C GLY A 59 -15.83 -0.56 1.22
N GLN A 60 -16.13 0.71 1.06
CA GLN A 60 -15.31 1.67 0.32
C GLN A 60 -13.87 1.69 0.91
N TYR A 61 -13.00 0.74 0.54
CA TYR A 61 -11.58 0.78 0.92
C TYR A 61 -10.87 1.81 0.05
N LYS A 62 -10.97 3.05 0.52
CA LYS A 62 -10.31 4.25 0.02
C LYS A 62 -8.87 3.96 -0.44
N GLY A 63 -8.63 4.00 -1.74
CA GLY A 63 -7.30 4.10 -2.39
C GLY A 63 -6.45 2.82 -2.48
N TRP A 64 -6.41 1.96 -1.46
CA TRP A 64 -5.37 0.92 -1.33
C TRP A 64 -5.91 -0.53 -1.31
N GLY A 65 -7.21 -0.73 -1.21
CA GLY A 65 -7.81 -2.05 -1.00
C GLY A 65 -7.90 -2.94 -2.25
N HIS A 66 -7.64 -2.39 -3.44
CA HIS A 66 -7.64 -3.16 -4.69
C HIS A 66 -6.25 -3.70 -5.06
N LEU A 67 -5.19 -3.21 -4.40
CA LEU A 67 -3.82 -3.67 -4.61
C LEU A 67 -3.63 -5.05 -3.98
N THR A 68 -2.88 -5.91 -4.64
CA THR A 68 -2.50 -7.22 -4.12
C THR A 68 -1.65 -7.08 -2.86
N SER A 69 -1.65 -8.10 -2.00
CA SER A 69 -0.77 -8.14 -0.82
C SER A 69 0.72 -8.00 -1.17
N ARG A 70 1.11 -8.45 -2.38
CA ARG A 70 2.48 -8.34 -2.87
C ARG A 70 2.86 -6.89 -3.20
N GLU A 71 1.97 -6.15 -3.87
CA GLU A 71 2.18 -4.74 -4.20
C GLU A 71 2.17 -3.86 -2.94
N ASN A 72 1.20 -4.06 -2.05
CA ASN A 72 1.19 -3.37 -0.76
C ASN A 72 2.46 -3.70 0.06
N GLY A 73 2.93 -4.94 0.00
CA GLY A 73 4.15 -5.39 0.66
C GLY A 73 5.43 -4.77 0.08
N SER A 74 5.52 -4.66 -1.25
CA SER A 74 6.71 -4.10 -1.91
C SER A 74 6.89 -2.61 -1.58
N ILE A 75 5.78 -1.86 -1.48
CA ILE A 75 5.79 -0.45 -1.08
C ILE A 75 6.32 -0.30 0.36
N GLY A 76 5.82 -1.11 1.29
CA GLY A 76 6.30 -1.09 2.69
C GLY A 76 7.78 -1.47 2.82
N GLY A 77 8.23 -2.44 2.02
CA GLY A 77 9.65 -2.81 1.94
C GLY A 77 10.53 -1.68 1.41
N GLU A 78 10.07 -0.97 0.39
CA GLU A 78 10.82 0.15 -0.20
C GLU A 78 10.89 1.37 0.72
N ILE A 79 9.81 1.69 1.44
CA ILE A 79 9.83 2.72 2.49
C ILE A 79 10.91 2.37 3.52
N THR A 80 10.95 1.12 3.97
CA THR A 80 11.93 0.66 4.97
C THR A 80 13.37 0.79 4.44
N LYS A 81 13.62 0.40 3.18
CA LYS A 81 14.92 0.55 2.54
C LYS A 81 15.38 2.01 2.46
N ARG A 82 14.48 2.93 2.08
CA ARG A 82 14.80 4.37 2.00
C ARG A 82 15.13 4.95 3.37
N LEU A 83 14.36 4.59 4.39
CA LEU A 83 14.60 5.03 5.77
C LEU A 83 15.96 4.57 6.29
N ILE A 84 16.31 3.30 6.07
CA ILE A 84 17.61 2.76 6.48
C ILE A 84 18.75 3.50 5.75
N ARG A 85 18.62 3.68 4.44
CA ARG A 85 19.61 4.43 3.64
C ARG A 85 19.79 5.86 4.14
N GLN A 86 18.70 6.56 4.46
CA GLN A 86 18.76 7.90 5.05
C GLN A 86 19.42 7.90 6.42
N ALA A 87 19.12 6.91 7.26
CA ALA A 87 19.75 6.76 8.57
C ALA A 87 21.26 6.47 8.45
N GLU A 88 21.67 5.62 7.51
CA GLU A 88 23.09 5.36 7.22
C GLU A 88 23.82 6.63 6.76
N GLN A 89 23.19 7.44 5.91
CA GLN A 89 23.75 8.73 5.46
C GLN A 89 23.82 9.79 6.56
N GLN A 90 22.96 9.71 7.58
CA GLN A 90 22.98 10.64 8.72
C GLN A 90 24.03 10.23 9.78
N HIS A 91 24.42 8.96 9.79
CA HIS A 91 25.39 8.40 10.72
C HIS A 91 26.82 8.31 10.15
N LEU A 92 26.99 8.58 8.86
CA LEU A 92 28.28 8.79 8.20
C LEU A 92 28.54 10.29 8.03
#